data_AF-A0A960JM07-F1
#
_entry.id   AF-A0A960JM07-F1
#
_cell.length_a   1.000
_cell.length_b   1.000
_cell.length_c   1.000
_cell.angle_alpha   90.00
_cell.angle_beta   90.00
_cell.angle_gamma   90.00
#
_symmetry.space_group_name_H-M   'P 1'
#
loop_
_entity.id
_entity.type
_entity.pdbx_description
1 polymer ?
#
loop_
_entity_poly.entity_id
_entity_poly.type
_entity_poly.pdbx_seq_one_letter_code
_entity_poly.pdbx_strand_id
1 'polypeptide(L)' 'STSFANPAVTVARMLSDSFAGIAPASAPMFIVMQLLGALVAYGLILLFYPHPESSDD' A
#
# COMPACT_ATOMS: atom_id res chain seq x y z
N SER A 1 15.33 -5.87 3.37
CA SER A 1 14.14 -5.08 3.71
C SER A 1 13.39 -4.69 2.44
N THR A 2 12.52 -5.56 1.93
CA THR A 2 11.67 -5.32 0.75
C THR A 2 10.38 -4.63 1.18
N SER A 3 10.48 -3.42 1.72
CA SER A 3 9.35 -2.68 2.34
C SER A 3 8.89 -1.52 1.45
N PHE A 4 8.28 -1.82 0.30
CA PHE A 4 7.60 -0.80 -0.49
C PHE A 4 6.17 -1.24 -0.78
N ALA A 5 5.20 -0.59 -0.13
CA ALA A 5 3.79 -0.70 -0.48
C ALA A 5 3.45 0.21 -1.68
N ASN A 6 4.13 -0.04 -2.81
CA ASN A 6 3.87 0.60 -4.09
C ASN A 6 3.62 -0.44 -5.22
N PRO A 7 2.40 -0.50 -5.81
CA PRO A 7 2.09 -1.40 -6.92
C PRO A 7 3.02 -1.27 -8.14
N ALA A 8 3.49 -0.07 -8.46
CA ALA A 8 4.42 0.14 -9.58
C ALA A 8 5.77 -0.55 -9.33
N VAL A 9 6.23 -0.55 -8.07
CA VAL A 9 7.44 -1.27 -7.67
C VAL A 9 7.20 -2.78 -7.72
N THR A 10 6.00 -3.25 -7.37
CA THR A 10 5.63 -4.67 -7.49
C THR A 10 5.71 -5.15 -8.94
N VAL A 11 5.21 -4.35 -9.88
CA VAL A 11 5.31 -4.66 -11.33
C VAL A 11 6.75 -4.66 -11.81
N ALA A 12 7.55 -3.65 -11.45
CA ALA A 12 8.96 -3.58 -11.84
C ALA A 12 9.78 -4.78 -11.31
N ARG A 13 9.45 -5.29 -10.11
CA ARG A 13 10.11 -6.45 -9.52
C ARG A 13 9.66 -7.79 -10.10
N MET A 14 8.48 -7.86 -10.74
CA MET A 14 8.09 -9.06 -11.50
C MET A 14 8.91 -9.27 -12.77
N LEU A 15 9.39 -8.18 -13.36
CA LEU A 15 10.12 -8.19 -14.63
C LEU A 15 11.63 -8.42 -14.45
N SER A 16 12.07 -8.79 -13.23
CA SER A 16 13.47 -8.95 -12.87
C SER A 16 13.71 -10.31 -12.21
N ASP A 17 14.64 -11.10 -12.75
CA ASP A 17 15.08 -12.41 -12.22
C ASP A 17 16.13 -12.31 -11.09
N SER A 18 16.16 -11.17 -10.38
CA SER A 18 17.06 -10.96 -9.25
C SER A 18 16.56 -11.69 -7.99
N PHE A 19 17.44 -11.90 -7.00
CA PHE A 19 17.10 -12.48 -5.68
C PHE A 19 15.94 -11.76 -4.95
N ALA A 20 15.62 -10.53 -5.34
CA ALA A 20 14.51 -9.75 -4.80
C ALA A 20 13.35 -9.55 -5.80
N GLY A 21 13.28 -10.40 -6.83
CA GLY A 21 12.20 -10.47 -7.82
C GLY A 21 10.94 -11.07 -7.23
N ILE A 22 9.79 -10.67 -7.77
CA ILE A 22 8.48 -11.19 -7.35
C ILE A 22 8.00 -12.16 -8.42
N ALA A 23 7.73 -13.42 -8.05
CA ALA A 23 7.13 -14.36 -8.99
C ALA A 23 5.84 -13.76 -9.58
N PRO A 24 5.63 -13.78 -10.91
CA PRO A 24 4.49 -13.10 -11.53
C PRO A 24 3.12 -13.50 -10.96
N ALA A 25 2.98 -14.78 -10.61
CA ALA A 25 1.77 -15.31 -9.98
C ALA A 25 1.47 -14.71 -8.58
N SER A 26 2.50 -14.23 -7.86
CA SER A 26 2.37 -13.69 -6.51
C SER A 26 2.01 -12.19 -6.50
N ALA A 27 2.28 -11.46 -7.59
CA ALA A 27 2.10 -10.02 -7.61
C ALA A 27 0.66 -9.52 -7.44
N PRO A 28 -0.38 -10.18 -7.99
CA PRO A 28 -1.75 -9.78 -7.72
C PRO A 28 -2.05 -9.76 -6.20
N MET A 29 -1.58 -10.78 -5.47
CA MET A 29 -1.75 -10.84 -4.02
C MET A 29 -0.94 -9.77 -3.28
N PHE A 30 0.27 -9.46 -3.73
CA PHE A 30 1.01 -8.32 -3.18
C PHE A 30 0.26 -7.00 -3.36
N ILE A 31 -0.34 -6.75 -4.52
CA ILE A 31 -1.11 -5.52 -4.78
C ILE A 31 -2.34 -5.46 -3.87
N VAL A 32 -3.08 -6.56 -3.73
CA VAL A 32 -4.23 -6.64 -2.83
C VAL A 32 -3.83 -6.30 -1.39
N MET A 33 -2.73 -6.86 -0.88
CA MET A 33 -2.27 -6.58 0.48
C MET A 33 -1.82 -5.11 0.67
N GLN A 34 -1.28 -4.48 -0.37
CA GLN A 34 -0.94 -3.05 -0.34
C GLN A 34 -2.18 -2.17 -0.25
N LEU A 35 -3.23 -2.50 -1.00
CA LEU A 35 -4.51 -1.78 -0.95
C LEU A 35 -5.20 -1.97 0.40
N LEU A 36 -5.16 -3.18 0.96
CA LEU A 36 -5.67 -3.45 2.30
C LEU A 36 -4.93 -2.63 3.38
N GLY A 37 -3.60 -2.57 3.31
CA GLY A 37 -2.79 -1.74 4.19
C GLY A 37 -3.16 -0.26 4.09
N ALA A 38 -3.35 0.26 2.87
CA ALA A 38 -3.77 1.64 2.65
C ALA A 38 -5.16 1.93 3.22
N LEU A 39 -6.11 1.00 3.05
CA LEU A 39 -7.47 1.13 3.59
C LEU A 39 -7.46 1.16 5.12
N VAL A 40 -6.71 0.26 5.76
CA VAL A 40 -6.55 0.24 7.22
C VAL A 40 -5.93 1.55 7.71
N ALA A 41 -4.84 2.01 7.07
CA ALA A 41 -4.20 3.27 7.44
C ALA A 41 -5.15 4.47 7.31
N TYR A 42 -5.93 4.53 6.23
CA TYR A 42 -6.93 5.58 6.03
C TYR A 42 -8.02 5.55 7.11
N GLY A 43 -8.55 4.37 7.44
CA GLY A 43 -9.52 4.20 8.52
C GLY A 43 -8.96 4.64 9.89
N LEU A 44 -7.70 4.34 10.18
CA LEU A 44 -7.04 4.79 11.40
C LEU A 44 -6.87 6.31 11.43
N ILE A 45 -6.55 6.95 10.30
CA ILE A 45 -6.48 8.41 10.21
C ILE A 45 -7.84 9.04 10.53
N LEU A 46 -8.92 8.53 9.94
CA LEU A 46 -10.28 9.03 10.23
C LEU A 46 -10.68 8.81 11.69
N LEU A 47 -10.25 7.70 12.30
CA LEU A 47 -10.55 7.38 13.70
C LEU A 47 -9.79 8.29 14.69
N PHE A 48 -8.49 8.50 14.47
CA PHE A 48 -7.64 9.25 15.39
C PHE A 48 -7.62 10.76 15.12
N TYR A 49 -7.96 11.19 13.91
CA TYR A 49 -8.01 12.59 13.50
C TYR A 49 -9.39 12.95 12.92
N PRO A 50 -10.47 12.89 13.72
CA PRO A 50 -11.74 13.46 13.32
C PRO A 50 -11.56 14.96 13.01
N HIS A 51 -12.24 15.46 11.97
CA HIS A 51 -12.04 16.84 11.50
C HIS A 51 -12.18 17.83 12.67
N PRO A 52 -11.27 18.79 12.84
CA PRO A 52 -11.54 19.92 13.72
C PRO A 52 -12.79 20.63 13.18
N GLU A 53 -13.75 20.94 14.05
CA GLU A 53 -14.90 21.74 13.66
C GLU A 53 -14.40 23.02 13.00
N SER A 54 -14.81 23.26 11.75
CA SER A 54 -14.66 24.58 11.16
C SER A 54 -15.51 25.51 12.00
N SER A 55 -14.86 26.36 12.81
CA SER A 55 -15.49 27.52 13.40
C SER A 55 -15.89 28.45 12.26
N ASP A 56 -17.07 28.24 11.71
CA ASP A 56 -17.79 29.23 10.90
C ASP A 56 -18.24 30.32 11.87
N ASP A 57 -17.41 31.35 12.04
CA ASP A 57 -17.75 32.67 12.59
C ASP A 57 -17.31 33.77 11.61
#